data_AF-A0A9D1IH52-F1
#
_entry.id   AF-A0A9D1IH52-F1
#
_cell.length_a   1.000
_cell.length_b   1.000
_cell.length_c   1.000
_cell.angle_alpha   90.00
_cell.angle_beta   90.00
_cell.angle_gamma   90.00
#
_symmetry.space_group_name_H-M   'P 1'
#
loop_
_entity.id
_entity.type
_entity.pdbx_description
1 polymer ?
#
loop_
_entity_poly.entity_id
_entity_poly.type
_entity_poly.pdbx_seq_one_letter_code
_entity_poly.pdbx_strand_id
1 'polypeptide(L)'
;MSGSVIPAAFAAEALASPNSQNSFSQTDPDFARIEDYLLKTEMPQAGQMPAKTRAMVTLAALTTMTAETRLAQATADAIKAGMNVVEIKETLYQCAPYIGITRVESALETVNEALRALGQNPTPASQSTVNENNRFEKGLAVQKGIFGDAIDKMHAATPADQAYISKQALTAYCFGDFYTRNGLDLKARELITFTAIMCLGGCEPQLKAHTAANLTEGNTKQELIDAIMVAMPYIGFPRTLNALAVVNEITTK
;
A
#
# COMPACT_ATOMS: atom_id res chain seq x y z
N MET A 1 -31.26 38.10 -10.22
CA MET A 1 -29.83 38.03 -9.87
C MET A 1 -29.47 36.56 -9.73
N SER A 2 -29.03 35.94 -10.82
CA SER A 2 -28.62 34.53 -10.88
C SER A 2 -27.12 34.45 -10.63
N GLY A 3 -26.72 34.02 -9.44
CA GLY A 3 -25.33 33.72 -9.13
C GLY A 3 -24.96 32.34 -9.67
N SER A 4 -24.23 32.32 -10.78
CA SER A 4 -23.61 31.11 -11.32
C SER A 4 -22.47 30.68 -10.40
N VAL A 5 -22.60 29.51 -9.76
CA VAL A 5 -21.51 28.85 -9.05
C VAL A 5 -20.70 28.08 -10.07
N ILE A 6 -19.47 28.51 -10.33
CA ILE A 6 -18.50 27.79 -11.15
C ILE A 6 -17.95 26.63 -10.28
N PRO A 7 -18.06 25.35 -10.70
CA PRO A 7 -17.33 24.28 -10.04
C PRO A 7 -15.85 24.41 -10.42
N ALA A 8 -14.96 24.31 -9.43
CA ALA A 8 -13.53 24.22 -9.65
C ALA A 8 -13.20 22.94 -10.45
N ALA A 9 -13.11 23.07 -11.76
CA ALA A 9 -12.49 22.08 -12.62
C ALA A 9 -11.00 22.05 -12.25
N PHE A 10 -10.60 21.04 -11.47
CA PHE A 10 -9.19 20.67 -11.35
C PHE A 10 -8.73 20.28 -12.75
N ALA A 11 -7.82 21.09 -13.31
CA ALA A 11 -7.19 20.84 -14.59
C ALA A 11 -6.52 19.45 -14.58
N ALA A 12 -7.13 18.50 -15.29
CA ALA A 12 -6.56 17.20 -15.62
C ALA A 12 -5.50 17.29 -16.74
N GLU A 13 -5.15 18.51 -17.17
CA GLU A 13 -4.29 18.79 -18.32
C GLU A 13 -3.02 19.52 -17.89
N ALA A 14 -2.14 18.83 -17.17
CA ALA A 14 -0.69 19.07 -17.14
C ALA A 14 -0.06 18.02 -16.21
N LEU A 15 0.68 17.10 -16.82
CA LEU A 15 1.62 16.10 -16.24
C LEU A 15 1.53 14.70 -16.87
N ALA A 16 0.76 14.53 -17.95
CA ALA A 16 1.30 13.72 -19.03
C ALA A 16 2.55 14.46 -19.53
N SER A 17 3.74 13.91 -19.30
CA SER A 17 4.91 14.33 -20.08
C SER A 17 4.48 14.35 -21.55
N PRO A 18 4.81 15.38 -22.36
CA PRO A 18 4.34 15.49 -23.74
C PRO A 18 4.71 14.31 -24.65
N ASN A 19 5.50 13.35 -24.14
CA ASN A 19 5.89 12.10 -24.80
C ASN A 19 5.37 10.81 -24.12
N SER A 20 4.50 10.85 -23.10
CA SER A 20 3.90 9.62 -22.56
C SER A 20 2.68 9.19 -23.37
N GLN A 21 2.81 9.09 -24.70
CA GLN A 21 1.86 8.28 -25.46
C GLN A 21 1.86 6.89 -24.81
N ASN A 22 0.68 6.37 -24.48
CA ASN A 22 0.55 4.97 -24.10
C ASN A 22 1.26 4.18 -25.21
N SER A 23 2.38 3.52 -24.91
CA SER A 23 3.25 2.91 -25.92
C SER A 23 2.51 1.88 -26.76
N PHE A 24 1.35 1.43 -26.28
CA PHE A 24 0.46 0.49 -26.93
C PHE A 24 -0.53 1.14 -27.90
N SER A 25 -0.61 2.48 -28.02
CA SER A 25 -1.56 3.12 -28.94
C SER A 25 -1.31 2.77 -30.41
N GLN A 26 -0.08 2.33 -30.74
CA GLN A 26 0.30 1.89 -32.09
C GLN A 26 0.17 0.37 -32.26
N THR A 27 0.42 -0.43 -31.22
CA THR A 27 0.44 -1.90 -31.30
C THR A 27 -0.87 -2.54 -30.86
N ASP A 28 -1.55 -1.98 -29.85
CA ASP A 28 -2.75 -2.51 -29.18
C ASP A 28 -3.77 -1.38 -28.90
N PRO A 29 -4.27 -0.69 -29.92
CA PRO A 29 -5.05 0.55 -29.76
C PRO A 29 -6.34 0.37 -28.94
N ASP A 30 -7.00 -0.77 -29.05
CA ASP A 30 -8.20 -1.07 -28.25
C ASP A 30 -7.88 -1.21 -26.76
N PHE A 31 -6.79 -1.90 -26.44
CA PHE A 31 -6.34 -2.05 -25.06
C PHE A 31 -5.90 -0.69 -24.49
N ALA A 32 -5.09 0.07 -25.23
CA ALA A 32 -4.66 1.40 -24.83
C ALA A 32 -5.85 2.33 -24.55
N ARG A 33 -6.91 2.27 -25.37
CA ARG A 33 -8.14 3.04 -25.16
C ARG A 33 -8.90 2.60 -23.91
N ILE A 34 -9.04 1.29 -23.68
CA ILE A 34 -9.73 0.75 -22.48
C ILE A 34 -8.97 1.15 -21.22
N GLU A 35 -7.66 0.97 -21.23
CA GLU A 35 -6.78 1.32 -20.12
C GLU A 35 -6.83 2.81 -19.81
N ASP A 36 -6.68 3.67 -20.83
CA ASP A 36 -6.72 5.12 -20.67
C ASP A 36 -8.07 5.59 -20.13
N TYR A 37 -9.17 5.03 -20.64
CA TYR A 37 -10.49 5.37 -20.13
C TYR A 37 -10.64 4.99 -18.65
N LEU A 38 -10.26 3.76 -18.29
CA LEU A 38 -10.33 3.29 -16.91
C LEU A 38 -9.46 4.15 -15.98
N LEU A 39 -8.18 4.31 -16.29
CA LEU A 39 -7.22 4.95 -15.39
C LEU A 39 -7.31 6.48 -15.35
N LYS A 40 -7.69 7.13 -16.45
CA LYS A 40 -7.71 8.61 -16.56
C LYS A 40 -9.11 9.19 -16.41
N THR A 41 -10.16 8.41 -16.65
CA THR A 41 -11.56 8.90 -16.59
C THR A 41 -12.30 8.32 -15.40
N GLU A 42 -12.39 6.99 -15.29
CA GLU A 42 -13.22 6.35 -14.26
C GLU A 42 -12.56 6.37 -12.88
N MET A 43 -11.32 5.89 -12.78
CA MET A 43 -10.63 5.75 -11.50
C MET A 43 -10.44 7.07 -10.74
N PRO A 44 -10.08 8.21 -11.35
CA PRO A 44 -9.95 9.47 -10.62
C PRO A 44 -11.26 9.95 -9.97
N GLN A 45 -12.41 9.54 -10.52
CA GLN A 45 -13.74 9.87 -10.00
C GLN A 45 -14.27 8.80 -9.02
N ALA A 46 -13.61 7.65 -8.96
CA ALA A 46 -14.04 6.52 -8.16
C ALA A 46 -13.57 6.65 -6.70
N GLY A 47 -14.50 6.55 -5.75
CA GLY A 47 -14.23 6.57 -4.31
C GLY A 47 -13.97 7.97 -3.74
N GLN A 48 -13.77 8.03 -2.43
CA GLN A 48 -13.57 9.28 -1.68
C GLN A 48 -12.19 9.36 -1.01
N MET A 49 -11.34 8.34 -1.21
CA MET A 49 -9.98 8.31 -0.69
C MET A 49 -9.16 9.55 -1.11
N PRO A 50 -8.58 10.30 -0.15
CA PRO A 50 -7.75 11.48 -0.42
C PRO A 50 -6.59 11.15 -1.36
N ALA A 51 -6.20 12.12 -2.19
CA ALA A 51 -5.16 11.93 -3.22
C ALA A 51 -3.84 11.36 -2.67
N LYS A 52 -3.40 11.84 -1.49
CA LYS A 52 -2.19 11.35 -0.83
C LYS A 52 -2.29 9.88 -0.42
N THR A 53 -3.39 9.50 0.24
CA THR A 53 -3.66 8.11 0.64
C THR A 53 -3.82 7.20 -0.56
N ARG A 54 -4.49 7.68 -1.62
CA ARG A 54 -4.62 6.97 -2.90
C ARG A 54 -3.26 6.68 -3.52
N ALA A 55 -2.36 7.66 -3.56
CA ALA A 55 -1.01 7.47 -4.08
C ALA A 55 -0.21 6.43 -3.25
N MET A 56 -0.36 6.44 -1.92
CA MET A 56 0.24 5.44 -1.05
C MET A 56 -0.27 4.02 -1.35
N VAL A 57 -1.59 3.83 -1.50
CA VAL A 57 -2.20 2.55 -1.89
C VAL A 57 -1.73 2.11 -3.29
N THR A 58 -1.68 3.03 -4.26
CA THR A 58 -1.17 2.74 -5.61
C THR A 58 0.29 2.26 -5.57
N LEU A 59 1.16 2.95 -4.82
CA LEU A 59 2.56 2.53 -4.66
C LEU A 59 2.65 1.13 -4.05
N ALA A 60 1.92 0.85 -2.97
CA ALA A 60 1.90 -0.48 -2.33
C ALA A 60 1.41 -1.58 -3.30
N ALA A 61 0.36 -1.31 -4.07
CA ALA A 61 -0.18 -2.24 -5.06
C ALA A 61 0.83 -2.51 -6.19
N LEU A 62 1.43 -1.47 -6.77
CA LEU A 62 2.40 -1.61 -7.86
C LEU A 62 3.72 -2.27 -7.40
N THR A 63 4.17 -1.99 -6.18
CA THR A 63 5.30 -2.69 -5.56
C THR A 63 5.00 -4.17 -5.39
N THR A 64 3.79 -4.52 -4.95
CA THR A 64 3.37 -5.93 -4.80
C THR A 64 3.28 -6.65 -6.15
N MET A 65 2.78 -5.96 -7.16
CA MET A 65 2.61 -6.50 -8.52
C MET A 65 3.89 -6.45 -9.37
N THR A 66 5.01 -5.95 -8.82
CA THR A 66 6.30 -5.80 -9.54
C THR A 66 6.15 -5.02 -10.86
N ALA A 67 5.32 -3.97 -10.84
CA ALA A 67 4.98 -3.18 -12.03
C ALA A 67 5.92 -1.97 -12.20
N GLU A 68 7.21 -2.24 -12.43
CA GLU A 68 8.30 -1.24 -12.46
C GLU A 68 8.00 -0.06 -13.39
N THR A 69 7.53 -0.30 -14.61
CA THR A 69 7.22 0.77 -15.57
C THR A 69 6.17 1.77 -15.06
N ARG A 70 5.23 1.32 -14.22
CA ARG A 70 4.22 2.18 -13.60
C ARG A 70 4.72 2.81 -12.30
N LEU A 71 5.64 2.16 -11.58
CA LEU A 71 6.17 2.67 -10.31
C LEU A 71 6.86 4.03 -10.47
N ALA A 72 7.57 4.27 -11.57
CA ALA A 72 8.21 5.55 -11.84
C ALA A 72 7.18 6.70 -11.92
N GLN A 73 6.11 6.51 -12.70
CA GLN A 73 5.03 7.51 -12.81
C GLN A 73 4.27 7.65 -11.49
N ALA A 74 3.94 6.54 -10.82
CA ALA A 74 3.26 6.57 -9.53
C ALA A 74 4.07 7.29 -8.45
N THR A 75 5.41 7.26 -8.53
CA THR A 75 6.29 8.04 -7.64
C THR A 75 6.15 9.53 -7.90
N ALA A 76 6.11 9.97 -9.16
CA ALA A 76 5.87 11.37 -9.51
C ALA A 76 4.49 11.83 -9.04
N ASP A 77 3.47 10.99 -9.23
CA ASP A 77 2.10 11.28 -8.80
C ASP A 77 2.00 11.36 -7.26
N ALA A 78 2.75 10.52 -6.53
CA ALA A 78 2.82 10.56 -5.08
C ALA A 78 3.44 11.86 -4.55
N ILE A 79 4.53 12.34 -5.15
CA ILE A 79 5.12 13.65 -4.82
C ILE A 79 4.10 14.76 -5.09
N LYS A 80 3.42 14.74 -6.24
CA LYS A 80 2.36 15.71 -6.59
C LYS A 80 1.20 15.69 -5.60
N ALA A 81 0.84 14.50 -5.11
CA ALA A 81 -0.20 14.30 -4.11
C ALA A 81 0.24 14.71 -2.68
N GLY A 82 1.49 15.16 -2.51
CA GLY A 82 2.01 15.67 -1.24
C GLY A 82 2.65 14.62 -0.34
N MET A 83 3.00 13.44 -0.86
CA MET A 83 3.88 12.51 -0.15
C MET A 83 5.31 13.04 -0.16
N ASN A 84 6.01 12.95 0.96
CA ASN A 84 7.45 13.19 1.01
C ASN A 84 8.24 11.89 0.77
N VAL A 85 9.57 12.01 0.63
CA VAL A 85 10.44 10.85 0.37
C VAL A 85 10.35 9.79 1.49
N VAL A 86 10.25 10.21 2.76
CA VAL A 86 10.11 9.27 3.89
C VAL A 86 8.84 8.44 3.73
N GLU A 87 7.70 9.06 3.46
CA GLU A 87 6.41 8.36 3.31
C GLU A 87 6.44 7.39 2.13
N ILE A 88 7.03 7.79 1.00
CA ILE A 88 7.21 6.92 -0.18
C ILE A 88 8.09 5.72 0.18
N LYS A 89 9.22 5.93 0.86
CA LYS A 89 10.12 4.84 1.27
C LYS A 89 9.49 3.89 2.27
N GLU A 90 8.85 4.42 3.30
CA GLU A 90 8.16 3.61 4.31
C GLU A 90 7.00 2.82 3.71
N THR A 91 6.32 3.35 2.68
CA THR A 91 5.31 2.60 1.91
C THR A 91 5.90 1.34 1.28
N LEU A 92 7.04 1.46 0.60
CA LEU A 92 7.73 0.32 -0.03
C LEU A 92 8.29 -0.65 1.02
N TYR A 93 8.91 -0.14 2.09
CA TYR A 93 9.49 -0.96 3.14
C TYR A 93 8.43 -1.79 3.86
N GLN A 94 7.27 -1.21 4.16
CA GLN A 94 6.16 -1.89 4.82
C GLN A 94 5.64 -3.11 4.03
N CYS A 95 5.84 -3.15 2.70
CA CYS A 95 5.50 -4.31 1.88
C CYS A 95 6.41 -5.52 2.14
N ALA A 96 7.65 -5.32 2.58
CA ALA A 96 8.69 -6.37 2.60
C ALA A 96 8.31 -7.64 3.40
N PRO A 97 7.71 -7.56 4.60
CA PRO A 97 7.29 -8.76 5.34
C PRO A 97 6.22 -9.59 4.63
N TYR A 98 5.49 -9.00 3.68
CA TYR A 98 4.34 -9.63 3.02
C TYR A 98 4.71 -10.15 1.64
N ILE A 99 5.50 -9.39 0.88
CA ILE A 99 5.81 -9.72 -0.52
C ILE A 99 7.25 -10.24 -0.72
N GLY A 100 8.09 -10.18 0.33
CA GLY A 100 9.50 -10.54 0.31
C GLY A 100 10.42 -9.37 -0.06
N ILE A 101 11.66 -9.40 0.47
CA ILE A 101 12.65 -8.33 0.29
C ILE A 101 13.01 -8.08 -1.18
N THR A 102 13.07 -9.12 -2.01
CA THR A 102 13.53 -9.02 -3.40
C THR A 102 12.60 -8.19 -4.29
N ARG A 103 11.28 -8.28 -4.06
CA ARG A 103 10.31 -7.43 -4.77
C ARG A 103 10.39 -5.97 -4.33
N VAL A 104 10.69 -5.74 -3.05
CA VAL A 104 10.90 -4.39 -2.52
C VAL A 104 12.21 -3.80 -3.03
N GLU A 105 13.27 -4.60 -3.16
CA GLU A 105 14.55 -4.18 -3.77
C GLU A 105 14.37 -3.68 -5.20
N SER A 106 13.71 -4.46 -6.08
CA SER A 106 13.43 -4.03 -7.47
C SER A 106 12.57 -2.75 -7.50
N ALA A 107 11.54 -2.66 -6.66
CA ALA A 107 10.74 -1.44 -6.56
C ALA A 107 11.57 -0.23 -6.09
N LEU A 108 12.49 -0.42 -5.14
CA LEU A 108 13.35 0.65 -4.64
C LEU A 108 14.31 1.17 -5.71
N GLU A 109 14.83 0.32 -6.60
CA GLU A 109 15.66 0.73 -7.73
C GLU A 109 14.91 1.74 -8.61
N THR A 110 13.73 1.35 -9.09
CA THR A 110 12.88 2.23 -9.91
C THR A 110 12.48 3.51 -9.18
N VAL A 111 12.02 3.42 -7.93
CA VAL A 111 11.59 4.59 -7.15
C VAL A 111 12.78 5.52 -6.86
N ASN A 112 13.97 4.98 -6.60
CA ASN A 112 15.17 5.78 -6.41
C ASN A 112 15.53 6.59 -7.66
N GLU A 113 15.44 5.98 -8.84
CA GLU A 113 15.68 6.66 -10.11
C GLU A 113 14.64 7.75 -10.37
N ALA A 114 13.36 7.45 -10.16
CA ALA A 114 12.29 8.42 -10.31
C ALA A 114 12.45 9.62 -9.35
N LEU A 115 12.76 9.37 -8.08
CA LEU A 115 13.04 10.43 -7.11
C LEU A 115 14.20 11.33 -7.55
N ARG A 116 15.31 10.75 -8.02
CA ARG A 116 16.45 11.52 -8.56
C ARG A 116 16.06 12.37 -9.76
N ALA A 117 15.29 11.80 -10.69
CA ALA A 117 14.80 12.52 -11.88
C ALA A 117 13.89 13.70 -11.50
N LEU A 118 13.18 13.60 -10.38
CA LEU A 118 12.33 14.66 -9.81
C LEU A 118 13.11 15.65 -8.92
N GLY A 119 14.45 15.56 -8.87
CA GLY A 119 15.29 16.41 -8.03
C GLY A 119 15.18 16.15 -6.52
N GLN A 120 14.60 15.01 -6.12
CA GLN A 120 14.49 14.60 -4.72
C GLN A 120 15.73 13.80 -4.30
N ASN A 121 16.13 13.93 -3.02
CA ASN A 121 17.15 13.06 -2.43
C ASN A 121 16.51 11.71 -2.05
N PRO A 122 16.87 10.57 -2.67
CA PRO A 122 16.27 9.27 -2.38
C PRO A 122 16.68 8.67 -1.03
N THR A 123 17.63 9.30 -0.32
CA THR A 123 18.17 8.81 0.96
C THR A 123 17.69 9.72 2.10
N PRO A 124 16.48 9.49 2.66
CA PRO A 124 16.01 10.24 3.81
C PRO A 124 16.79 9.87 5.09
N ALA A 125 16.66 10.69 6.13
CA ALA A 125 17.16 10.35 7.46
C ALA A 125 16.51 9.06 7.99
N SER A 126 17.25 8.31 8.81
CA SER A 126 16.78 7.05 9.41
C SER A 126 15.49 7.25 10.20
N GLN A 127 14.53 6.35 9.97
CA GLN A 127 13.28 6.25 10.73
C GLN A 127 13.26 5.05 11.69
N SER A 128 14.39 4.34 11.85
CA SER A 128 14.46 3.20 12.77
C SER A 128 14.29 3.65 14.22
N THR A 129 13.54 2.88 15.01
CA THR A 129 13.37 3.09 16.46
C THR A 129 13.87 1.90 17.29
N VAL A 130 14.39 0.87 16.61
CA VAL A 130 14.84 -0.40 17.20
C VAL A 130 16.29 -0.72 16.80
N ASN A 131 16.88 -1.67 17.53
CA ASN A 131 18.14 -2.35 17.21
C ASN A 131 17.97 -3.86 17.46
N GLU A 132 19.05 -4.63 17.25
CA GLU A 132 19.05 -6.10 17.35
C GLU A 132 18.59 -6.59 18.73
N ASN A 133 18.84 -5.81 19.78
CA ASN A 133 18.56 -6.20 21.17
C ASN A 133 17.12 -5.93 21.60
N ASN A 134 16.42 -4.97 20.99
CA ASN A 134 15.08 -4.54 21.44
C ASN A 134 13.96 -4.69 20.40
N ARG A 135 14.29 -5.08 19.16
CA ARG A 135 13.30 -5.29 18.09
C ARG A 135 12.22 -6.31 18.42
N PHE A 136 12.54 -7.37 19.18
CA PHE A 136 11.53 -8.33 19.62
C PHE A 136 10.55 -7.72 20.62
N GLU A 137 11.05 -7.07 21.68
CA GLU A 137 10.21 -6.50 22.72
C GLU A 137 9.30 -5.39 22.18
N LYS A 138 9.87 -4.45 21.41
CA LYS A 138 9.12 -3.36 20.80
C LYS A 138 8.14 -3.86 19.72
N GLY A 139 8.56 -4.84 18.93
CA GLY A 139 7.70 -5.52 17.97
C GLY A 139 6.51 -6.20 18.65
N LEU A 140 6.75 -6.91 19.76
CA LEU A 140 5.70 -7.55 20.54
C LEU A 140 4.69 -6.54 21.09
N ALA A 141 5.17 -5.40 21.59
CA ALA A 141 4.30 -4.34 22.09
C ALA A 141 3.36 -3.82 20.99
N VAL A 142 3.88 -3.55 19.78
CA VAL A 142 3.06 -3.11 18.64
C VAL A 142 2.11 -4.22 18.18
N GLN A 143 2.61 -5.44 18.03
CA GLN A 143 1.82 -6.59 17.58
C GLN A 143 0.64 -6.88 18.54
N LYS A 144 0.88 -6.82 19.85
CA LYS A 144 -0.18 -6.94 20.87
C LYS A 144 -1.12 -5.74 20.89
N GLY A 145 -0.62 -4.55 20.58
CA GLY A 145 -1.47 -3.36 20.43
C GLY A 145 -2.53 -3.56 19.34
N ILE A 146 -2.13 -4.12 18.20
CA ILE A 146 -3.00 -4.31 17.02
C ILE A 146 -3.92 -5.53 17.19
N PHE A 147 -3.38 -6.67 17.63
CA PHE A 147 -4.08 -7.97 17.62
C PHE A 147 -4.52 -8.48 18.99
N GLY A 148 -4.17 -7.78 20.07
CA GLY A 148 -4.57 -8.10 21.44
C GLY A 148 -4.10 -9.47 21.93
N ASP A 149 -4.92 -10.10 22.78
CA ASP A 149 -4.65 -11.39 23.43
C ASP A 149 -4.49 -12.56 22.45
N ALA A 150 -4.87 -12.39 21.18
CA ALA A 150 -4.65 -13.40 20.16
C ALA A 150 -3.16 -13.73 19.99
N ILE A 151 -2.27 -12.75 20.22
CA ILE A 151 -0.83 -12.94 20.09
C ILE A 151 -0.27 -13.80 21.22
N ASP A 152 -0.73 -13.59 22.47
CA ASP A 152 -0.31 -14.43 23.59
C ASP A 152 -0.75 -15.89 23.37
N LYS A 153 -1.98 -16.08 22.88
CA LYS A 153 -2.50 -17.42 22.53
C LYS A 153 -1.70 -18.05 21.39
N MET A 154 -1.39 -17.29 20.34
CA MET A 154 -0.55 -17.75 19.23
C MET A 154 0.83 -18.18 19.73
N HIS A 155 1.49 -17.37 20.55
CA HIS A 155 2.81 -17.68 21.10
C HIS A 155 2.79 -18.91 22.02
N ALA A 156 1.75 -19.08 22.83
CA ALA A 156 1.60 -20.24 23.70
C ALA A 156 1.30 -21.54 22.91
N ALA A 157 0.56 -21.43 21.81
CA ALA A 157 0.20 -22.56 20.95
C ALA A 157 1.25 -22.90 19.88
N THR A 158 2.28 -22.05 19.70
CA THR A 158 3.30 -22.25 18.66
C THR A 158 4.17 -23.47 18.97
N PRO A 159 4.22 -24.48 18.06
CA PRO A 159 5.12 -25.62 18.20
C PRO A 159 6.60 -25.20 18.32
N ALA A 160 7.38 -25.94 19.11
CA ALA A 160 8.77 -25.57 19.40
C ALA A 160 9.66 -25.52 18.14
N ASP A 161 9.41 -26.40 17.17
CA ASP A 161 10.11 -26.46 15.87
C ASP A 161 9.71 -25.32 14.93
N GLN A 162 8.60 -24.63 15.20
CA GLN A 162 8.12 -23.48 14.44
C GLN A 162 8.36 -22.15 15.14
N ALA A 163 8.85 -22.17 16.40
CA ALA A 163 9.00 -20.99 17.23
C ALA A 163 9.77 -19.88 16.49
N TYR A 164 10.91 -20.22 15.90
CA TYR A 164 11.72 -19.23 15.19
C TYR A 164 10.93 -18.43 14.16
N ILE A 165 10.08 -19.08 13.35
CA ILE A 165 9.33 -18.41 12.29
C ILE A 165 8.09 -17.72 12.87
N SER A 166 7.22 -18.47 13.55
CA SER A 166 5.88 -18.03 13.94
C SER A 166 5.86 -17.14 15.18
N LYS A 167 6.96 -17.08 15.95
CA LYS A 167 7.10 -16.23 17.14
C LYS A 167 8.28 -15.26 16.99
N GLN A 168 9.52 -15.75 16.95
CA GLN A 168 10.70 -14.87 17.01
C GLN A 168 10.79 -13.97 15.78
N ALA A 169 10.86 -14.54 14.58
CA ALA A 169 11.00 -13.79 13.33
C ALA A 169 9.76 -12.97 13.04
N LEU A 170 8.55 -13.52 13.15
CA LEU A 170 7.33 -12.74 12.94
C LEU A 170 7.28 -11.50 13.87
N THR A 171 7.55 -11.67 15.15
CA THR A 171 7.50 -10.54 16.11
C THR A 171 8.65 -9.54 15.87
N ALA A 172 9.88 -10.02 15.74
CA ALA A 172 11.05 -9.14 15.66
C ALA A 172 11.28 -8.57 14.25
N TYR A 173 11.08 -9.35 13.21
CA TYR A 173 11.27 -8.92 11.82
C TYR A 173 10.05 -8.18 11.31
N CYS A 174 8.87 -8.80 11.26
CA CYS A 174 7.70 -8.12 10.71
C CYS A 174 7.33 -6.89 11.55
N PHE A 175 7.00 -7.09 12.83
CA PHE A 175 6.52 -5.98 13.67
C PHE A 175 7.66 -5.10 14.20
N GLY A 176 8.74 -5.72 14.69
CA GLY A 176 9.89 -4.98 15.21
C GLY A 176 10.55 -4.08 14.18
N ASP A 177 11.02 -4.61 13.06
CA ASP A 177 11.82 -3.83 12.11
C ASP A 177 11.00 -2.88 11.24
N PHE A 178 9.73 -3.20 10.95
CA PHE A 178 8.90 -2.40 10.03
C PHE A 178 7.82 -1.59 10.74
N TYR A 179 7.02 -2.18 11.62
CA TYR A 179 5.91 -1.45 12.24
C TYR A 179 6.33 -0.42 13.29
N THR A 180 7.49 -0.59 13.93
CA THR A 180 7.97 0.37 14.93
C THR A 180 8.61 1.62 14.32
N ARG A 181 8.84 1.64 13.00
CA ARG A 181 9.54 2.74 12.34
C ARG A 181 8.71 4.02 12.36
N ASN A 182 9.38 5.16 12.47
CA ASN A 182 8.78 6.46 12.26
C ASN A 182 8.38 6.67 10.78
N GLY A 183 7.78 7.82 10.47
CA GLY A 183 7.48 8.23 9.09
C GLY A 183 6.07 7.88 8.61
N LEU A 184 5.48 6.79 9.11
CA LEU A 184 4.06 6.44 8.94
C LEU A 184 3.49 5.96 10.27
N ASP A 185 2.23 6.32 10.54
CA ASP A 185 1.48 5.80 11.67
C ASP A 185 0.95 4.37 11.42
N LEU A 186 0.44 3.71 12.46
CA LEU A 186 -0.06 2.34 12.35
C LEU A 186 -1.27 2.24 11.42
N LYS A 187 -2.14 3.27 11.40
CA LYS A 187 -3.28 3.34 10.49
C LYS A 187 -2.84 3.26 9.03
N ALA A 188 -1.81 4.00 8.63
CA ALA A 188 -1.25 3.95 7.28
C ALA A 188 -0.52 2.62 7.00
N ARG A 189 0.25 2.11 7.97
CA ARG A 189 0.99 0.84 7.81
C ARG A 189 0.04 -0.35 7.61
N GLU A 190 -1.03 -0.44 8.38
CA GLU A 190 -2.05 -1.47 8.22
C GLU A 190 -2.77 -1.36 6.87
N LEU A 191 -3.01 -0.15 6.36
CA LEU A 191 -3.62 0.05 5.04
C LEU A 191 -2.70 -0.42 3.90
N ILE A 192 -1.40 -0.15 4.00
CA ILE A 192 -0.38 -0.65 3.07
C ILE A 192 -0.31 -2.17 3.11
N THR A 193 -0.29 -2.74 4.32
CA THR A 193 -0.26 -4.19 4.52
C THR A 193 -1.51 -4.87 3.96
N PHE A 194 -2.70 -4.34 4.23
CA PHE A 194 -3.95 -4.81 3.63
C PHE A 194 -3.87 -4.80 2.10
N THR A 195 -3.35 -3.71 1.54
CA THR A 195 -3.15 -3.56 0.09
C THR A 195 -2.22 -4.64 -0.47
N ALA A 196 -1.06 -4.84 0.16
CA ALA A 196 -0.10 -5.86 -0.28
C ALA A 196 -0.70 -7.28 -0.23
N ILE A 197 -1.40 -7.63 0.86
CA ILE A 197 -2.00 -8.97 1.02
C ILE A 197 -3.09 -9.22 -0.02
N MET A 198 -3.99 -8.26 -0.27
CA MET A 198 -5.03 -8.45 -1.30
C MET A 198 -4.43 -8.56 -2.71
N CYS A 199 -3.32 -7.86 -2.97
CA CYS A 199 -2.62 -7.93 -4.24
C CYS A 199 -1.96 -9.29 -4.49
N LEU A 200 -1.48 -10.00 -3.45
CA LEU A 200 -0.91 -11.35 -3.61
C LEU A 200 -1.96 -12.39 -4.03
N GLY A 201 -3.15 -12.34 -3.42
CA GLY A 201 -4.20 -13.36 -3.56
C GLY A 201 -3.85 -14.68 -2.86
N GLY A 202 -4.86 -15.50 -2.52
CA GLY A 202 -4.65 -16.77 -1.80
C GLY A 202 -4.21 -16.61 -0.34
N CYS A 203 -4.27 -15.39 0.19
CA CYS A 203 -3.88 -15.03 1.56
C CYS A 203 -5.09 -14.57 2.38
N GLU A 204 -6.29 -15.12 2.10
CA GLU A 204 -7.54 -14.73 2.76
C GLU A 204 -7.49 -14.80 4.30
N PRO A 205 -6.82 -15.79 4.95
CA PRO A 205 -6.67 -15.78 6.41
C PRO A 205 -5.94 -14.53 6.93
N GLN A 206 -4.84 -14.13 6.27
CA GLN A 206 -4.09 -12.91 6.61
C GLN A 206 -4.89 -11.67 6.25
N LEU A 207 -5.61 -11.68 5.13
CA LEU A 207 -6.45 -10.54 4.73
C LEU A 207 -7.57 -10.29 5.75
N LYS A 208 -8.18 -11.36 6.29
CA LYS A 208 -9.18 -11.25 7.37
C LYS A 208 -8.58 -10.63 8.63
N ALA A 209 -7.41 -11.11 9.06
CA ALA A 209 -6.73 -10.59 10.24
C ALA A 209 -6.38 -9.11 10.08
N HIS A 210 -5.81 -8.72 8.94
CA HIS A 210 -5.44 -7.33 8.67
C HIS A 210 -6.63 -6.43 8.32
N THR A 211 -7.76 -6.99 7.86
CA THR A 211 -9.02 -6.24 7.77
C THR A 211 -9.51 -5.84 9.16
N ALA A 212 -9.51 -6.77 10.12
CA ALA A 212 -9.87 -6.46 11.50
C ALA A 212 -8.89 -5.46 12.15
N ALA A 213 -7.58 -5.65 11.94
CA ALA A 213 -6.55 -4.72 12.41
C ALA A 213 -6.75 -3.29 11.87
N ASN A 214 -7.03 -3.15 10.57
CA ASN A 214 -7.34 -1.85 9.97
C ASN A 214 -8.51 -1.14 10.66
N LEU A 215 -9.58 -1.88 11.00
CA LEU A 215 -10.72 -1.33 11.72
C LEU A 215 -10.34 -0.89 13.14
N THR A 216 -9.51 -1.68 13.84
CA THR A 216 -8.97 -1.33 15.17
C THR A 216 -8.11 -0.07 15.13
N GLU A 217 -7.25 0.08 14.12
CA GLU A 217 -6.38 1.25 13.95
C GLU A 217 -7.11 2.48 13.37
N GLY A 218 -8.42 2.38 13.13
CA GLY A 218 -9.28 3.50 12.76
C GLY A 218 -9.42 3.75 11.26
N ASN A 219 -9.03 2.81 10.40
CA ASN A 219 -9.54 2.78 9.03
C ASN A 219 -11.00 2.30 9.03
N THR A 220 -11.82 2.87 8.17
CA THR A 220 -13.22 2.54 8.02
C THR A 220 -13.42 1.46 6.96
N LYS A 221 -14.58 0.78 7.01
CA LYS A 221 -15.02 -0.11 5.94
C LYS A 221 -14.91 0.56 4.55
N GLN A 222 -15.31 1.84 4.47
CA GLN A 222 -15.29 2.58 3.20
C GLN A 222 -13.86 2.86 2.73
N GLU A 223 -12.93 3.21 3.63
CA GLU A 223 -11.51 3.37 3.27
C GLU A 223 -10.91 2.06 2.72
N LEU A 224 -11.30 0.89 3.25
CA LEU A 224 -10.88 -0.42 2.73
C LEU A 224 -11.48 -0.75 1.36
N ILE A 225 -12.77 -0.44 1.15
CA ILE A 225 -13.42 -0.58 -0.16
C ILE A 225 -12.75 0.33 -1.20
N ASP A 226 -12.45 1.57 -0.82
CA ASP A 226 -11.75 2.51 -1.69
C ASP A 226 -10.33 2.02 -2.02
N ALA A 227 -9.61 1.42 -1.06
CA ALA A 227 -8.31 0.82 -1.30
C ALA A 227 -8.39 -0.33 -2.32
N ILE A 228 -9.37 -1.23 -2.17
CA ILE A 228 -9.65 -2.31 -3.13
C ILE A 228 -9.91 -1.73 -4.52
N MET A 229 -10.70 -0.66 -4.61
CA MET A 229 -11.03 -0.01 -5.87
C MET A 229 -9.80 0.63 -6.55
N VAL A 230 -8.89 1.24 -5.78
CA VAL A 230 -7.61 1.75 -6.29
C VAL A 230 -6.73 0.63 -6.84
N ALA A 231 -6.73 -0.54 -6.21
CA ALA A 231 -5.92 -1.67 -6.65
C ALA A 231 -6.55 -2.45 -7.82
N MET A 232 -7.87 -2.39 -7.99
CA MET A 232 -8.64 -3.18 -8.96
C MET A 232 -8.05 -3.18 -10.39
N PRO A 233 -7.64 -2.03 -10.98
CA PRO A 233 -7.05 -2.00 -12.32
C PRO A 233 -5.76 -2.83 -12.45
N TYR A 234 -5.04 -3.05 -11.35
CA TYR A 234 -3.74 -3.71 -11.34
C TYR A 234 -3.82 -5.20 -10.94
N ILE A 235 -4.87 -5.59 -10.23
CA ILE A 235 -5.01 -6.96 -9.68
C ILE A 235 -6.15 -7.77 -10.30
N GLY A 236 -7.02 -7.11 -11.08
CA GLY A 236 -8.17 -7.72 -11.74
C GLY A 236 -9.29 -8.15 -10.79
N PHE A 237 -10.39 -8.61 -11.37
CA PHE A 237 -11.61 -8.90 -10.61
C PHE A 237 -11.51 -10.05 -9.60
N PRO A 238 -10.84 -11.19 -9.85
CA PRO A 238 -10.82 -12.28 -8.87
C PRO A 238 -10.29 -11.86 -7.50
N ARG A 239 -9.14 -11.18 -7.45
CA ARG A 239 -8.55 -10.68 -6.20
C ARG A 239 -9.39 -9.56 -5.59
N THR A 240 -9.92 -8.67 -6.43
CA THR A 240 -10.83 -7.58 -6.01
C THR A 240 -12.08 -8.12 -5.30
N LEU A 241 -12.75 -9.11 -5.89
CA LEU A 241 -13.99 -9.68 -5.35
C LEU A 241 -13.73 -10.50 -4.08
N ASN A 242 -12.62 -11.25 -4.00
CA ASN A 242 -12.22 -11.94 -2.77
C ASN A 242 -11.97 -10.94 -1.63
N ALA A 243 -11.30 -9.82 -1.91
CA ALA A 243 -11.04 -8.79 -0.90
C ALA A 243 -12.34 -8.14 -0.41
N LEU A 244 -13.27 -7.82 -1.31
CA LEU A 244 -14.60 -7.31 -0.93
C LEU A 244 -15.38 -8.30 -0.07
N ALA A 245 -15.32 -9.59 -0.40
CA ALA A 245 -15.97 -10.63 0.40
C ALA A 245 -15.41 -10.67 1.83
N VAL A 246 -14.08 -10.58 1.99
CA VAL A 246 -13.42 -10.51 3.30
C VAL A 246 -13.83 -9.25 4.08
N VAL A 247 -13.81 -8.07 3.45
CA VAL A 247 -14.24 -6.82 4.09
C VAL A 247 -15.70 -6.93 4.57
N ASN A 248 -16.58 -7.50 3.76
CA ASN A 248 -17.98 -7.70 4.13
C ASN A 248 -18.16 -8.72 5.26
N GLU A 249 -17.40 -9.81 5.27
CA GLU A 249 -17.44 -10.81 6.35
C GLU A 249 -17.02 -10.23 7.70
N ILE A 250 -15.97 -9.39 7.71
CA ILE A 250 -15.43 -8.84 8.95
C ILE A 250 -16.27 -7.67 9.49
N THR A 251 -16.89 -6.89 8.60
CA THR A 251 -17.65 -5.68 9.00
C THR A 251 -19.14 -5.92 9.26
N THR A 252 -19.62 -7.15 9.08
CA THR A 252 -21.01 -7.54 9.43
C THR A 252 -21.12 -8.22 10.79
N LYS A 253 -19.99 -8.48 11.46
CA LYS A 253 -19.91 -8.96 12.84
C LYS A 253 -19.93 -7.79 13.80
#